data_AF-A0A2C6ABN4-F1
#
_entry.id   AF-A0A2C6ABN4-F1
#
_cell.length_a   1.000
_cell.length_b   1.000
_cell.length_c   1.000
_cell.angle_alpha   90.00
_cell.angle_beta   90.00
_cell.angle_gamma   90.00
#
_symmetry.space_group_name_H-M   'P 1'
#
loop_
_entity.id
_entity.type
_entity.pdbx_description
1 polymer ?
#
loop_
_entity_poly.entity_id
_entity_poly.type
_entity_poly.pdbx_seq_one_letter_code
_entity_poly.pdbx_strand_id
1 'polypeptide(L)'
;MPRPLPLPQSFIEPTAESSQFKFFDPEDTRYYWGPILGHSFPLETITFHNDPFFAECRAYGRIKEAQAKGMLKREVAVRCEGFLLLQDEDRKILEGKGVDFEGQDVAESGDCDSGGGDVDDQKQEEQKDFVGRPQKPGKRQGRQPVRAIVKELASPESGVEAWSLRRILRDIRLLNQLKIYNRDIRKDNFRDEKLVDFGSSWTEPHCILEADKDEAAETTVEDLVKFDEMVDMEALKSDVRAMSNWGYCSKLRPRKPKASSGSA
;
A
#
# COMPACT_ATOMS: atom_id res chain seq x y z
N MET A 1 23.18 27.54 54.48
CA MET A 1 22.68 27.69 53.10
C MET A 1 23.26 26.56 52.25
N PRO A 2 22.51 25.47 52.00
CA PRO A 2 23.03 24.38 51.18
C PRO A 2 22.96 24.76 49.69
N ARG A 3 24.01 24.42 48.93
CA ARG A 3 24.07 24.61 47.47
C ARG A 3 23.13 23.62 46.78
N PRO A 4 22.45 24.01 45.68
CA PRO A 4 21.65 23.07 44.92
C PRO A 4 22.55 22.10 44.16
N LEU A 5 22.22 20.80 44.25
CA LEU A 5 22.81 19.75 43.42
C LEU A 5 22.33 19.91 41.97
N PRO A 6 23.19 19.69 40.97
CA PRO A 6 22.75 19.71 39.57
C PRO A 6 21.87 18.49 39.29
N LEU A 7 20.72 18.74 38.67
CA LEU A 7 19.84 17.70 38.13
C LEU A 7 20.57 16.98 36.98
N PRO A 8 20.39 15.65 36.84
CA PRO A 8 20.98 14.93 35.73
C PRO A 8 20.36 15.42 34.42
N GLN A 9 21.21 15.84 33.49
CA GLN A 9 20.84 16.03 32.09
C GLN A 9 20.54 14.66 31.50
N SER A 10 19.31 14.16 31.68
CA SER A 10 18.76 13.17 30.77
C SER A 10 18.57 13.88 29.44
N PHE A 11 19.52 13.70 28.55
CA PHE A 11 19.30 13.85 27.11
C PHE A 11 18.08 13.00 26.76
N ILE A 12 16.94 13.66 26.59
CA ILE A 12 15.80 13.07 25.89
C ILE A 12 16.19 13.19 24.42
N GLU A 13 16.85 12.17 23.90
CA GLU A 13 16.90 11.97 22.46
C GLU A 13 15.46 11.83 21.96
N PRO A 14 15.06 12.55 20.89
CA PRO A 14 13.72 12.42 20.36
C PRO A 14 13.61 11.07 19.67
N THR A 15 12.90 10.12 20.30
CA THR A 15 12.47 8.88 19.64
C THR A 15 11.42 9.25 18.60
N ALA A 16 11.88 9.53 17.38
CA ALA A 16 11.02 9.66 16.22
C ALA A 16 10.50 8.27 15.85
N GLU A 17 9.47 7.80 16.55
CA GLU A 17 8.85 6.50 16.33
C GLU A 17 7.92 6.59 15.09
N SER A 18 8.54 6.25 13.95
CA SER A 18 8.02 5.90 12.62
C SER A 18 6.74 6.60 12.14
N SER A 19 6.85 7.85 11.69
CA SER A 19 5.95 8.35 10.65
C SER A 19 6.51 7.89 9.30
N GLN A 20 5.84 6.92 8.65
CA GLN A 20 6.18 6.55 7.27
C GLN A 20 5.51 7.54 6.32
N PHE A 21 6.31 8.29 5.58
CA PHE A 21 5.86 9.13 4.47
C PHE A 21 6.08 8.35 3.18
N LYS A 22 5.00 8.07 2.45
CA LYS A 22 5.05 7.36 1.17
C LYS A 22 4.66 8.33 0.07
N PHE A 23 5.58 8.58 -0.85
CA PHE A 23 5.37 9.38 -2.04
C PHE A 23 5.25 8.45 -3.23
N PHE A 24 4.29 8.72 -4.11
CA PHE A 24 3.97 7.84 -5.22
C PHE A 24 3.45 8.66 -6.40
N ASP A 25 4.13 8.55 -7.53
CA ASP A 25 3.59 8.96 -8.82
C ASP A 25 2.94 7.73 -9.48
N PRO A 26 1.63 7.77 -9.80
CA PRO A 26 0.95 6.69 -10.50
C PRO A 26 1.53 6.36 -11.89
N GLU A 27 2.15 7.33 -12.58
CA GLU A 27 2.78 7.07 -13.87
C GLU A 27 4.05 6.21 -13.72
N ASP A 28 4.75 6.26 -12.59
CA ASP A 28 5.93 5.41 -12.32
C ASP A 28 5.57 3.91 -12.33
N THR A 29 4.30 3.58 -12.08
CA THR A 29 3.81 2.19 -12.10
C THR A 29 3.02 1.83 -13.35
N ARG A 30 2.96 2.72 -14.33
CA ARG A 30 2.22 2.49 -15.60
C ARG A 30 2.67 1.26 -16.35
N TYR A 31 3.95 0.92 -16.24
CA TYR A 31 4.47 -0.33 -16.78
C TYR A 31 3.73 -1.58 -16.24
N TYR A 32 3.33 -1.56 -14.96
CA TYR A 32 2.68 -2.69 -14.29
C TYR A 32 1.18 -2.78 -14.61
N TRP A 33 0.46 -1.66 -14.63
CA TRP A 33 -0.99 -1.67 -14.82
C TRP A 33 -1.45 -1.38 -16.25
N GLY A 34 -0.62 -0.72 -17.07
CA GLY A 34 -0.97 -0.30 -18.43
C GLY A 34 -1.38 -1.45 -19.36
N PRO A 35 -0.65 -2.59 -19.37
CA PRO A 35 -1.03 -3.76 -20.17
C PRO A 35 -2.36 -4.40 -19.75
N ILE A 36 -2.70 -4.32 -18.45
CA ILE A 36 -3.88 -4.97 -17.87
C ILE A 36 -5.13 -4.09 -18.08
N LEU A 37 -5.01 -2.79 -17.81
CA LEU A 37 -6.15 -1.88 -17.78
C LEU A 37 -6.38 -1.14 -19.11
N GLY A 38 -5.32 -0.91 -19.89
CA GLY A 38 -5.40 -0.10 -21.12
C GLY A 38 -6.07 1.26 -20.88
N HIS A 39 -7.16 1.53 -21.60
CA HIS A 39 -8.02 2.71 -21.41
C HIS A 39 -9.36 2.39 -20.71
N SER A 40 -9.48 1.19 -20.14
CA SER A 40 -10.76 0.67 -19.61
C SER A 40 -11.19 1.35 -18.30
N PHE A 41 -10.26 2.00 -17.61
CA PHE A 41 -10.51 2.76 -16.39
C PHE A 41 -9.98 4.18 -16.52
N PRO A 42 -10.65 5.19 -15.91
CA PRO A 42 -10.11 6.53 -15.81
C PRO A 42 -8.75 6.50 -15.11
N LEU A 43 -7.77 7.25 -15.63
CA LEU A 43 -6.43 7.32 -15.05
C LEU A 43 -6.47 7.69 -13.56
N GLU A 44 -7.34 8.62 -13.19
CA GLU A 44 -7.57 9.02 -11.81
C GLU A 44 -7.95 7.85 -10.88
N THR A 45 -8.81 6.94 -11.35
CA THR A 45 -9.19 5.73 -10.59
C THR A 45 -8.01 4.78 -10.42
N ILE A 46 -7.19 4.61 -11.46
CA ILE A 46 -5.98 3.78 -11.42
C ILE A 46 -4.96 4.37 -10.45
N THR A 47 -4.78 5.69 -10.50
CA THR A 47 -3.93 6.45 -9.60
C THR A 47 -4.33 6.24 -8.15
N PHE A 48 -5.61 6.40 -7.82
CA PHE A 48 -6.09 6.23 -6.46
C PHE A 48 -5.97 4.79 -5.94
N HIS A 49 -6.10 3.79 -6.81
CA HIS A 49 -5.96 2.40 -6.40
C HIS A 49 -4.51 1.97 -6.18
N ASN A 50 -3.56 2.58 -6.89
CA ASN A 50 -2.13 2.28 -6.73
C ASN A 50 -1.41 3.22 -5.76
N ASP A 51 -2.01 4.34 -5.38
CA ASP A 51 -1.47 5.24 -4.36
C ASP A 51 -1.40 4.55 -2.99
N PRO A 52 -0.21 4.42 -2.36
CA PRO A 52 -0.04 3.72 -1.09
C PRO A 52 -0.84 4.31 0.07
N PHE A 53 -1.01 5.63 0.11
CA PHE A 53 -1.83 6.27 1.13
C PHE A 53 -3.30 5.87 0.98
N PHE A 54 -3.83 5.89 -0.26
CA PHE A 54 -5.21 5.47 -0.52
C PHE A 54 -5.41 3.98 -0.29
N ALA A 55 -4.46 3.13 -0.71
CA ALA A 55 -4.46 1.70 -0.43
C ALA A 55 -4.62 1.43 1.08
N GLU A 56 -3.77 2.08 1.89
CA GLU A 56 -3.80 1.93 3.34
C GLU A 56 -5.08 2.47 3.98
N CYS A 57 -5.59 3.62 3.51
CA CYS A 57 -6.86 4.18 3.98
C CYS A 57 -8.04 3.24 3.71
N ARG A 58 -8.08 2.61 2.53
CA ARG A 58 -9.14 1.66 2.17
C ARG A 58 -9.10 0.40 3.01
N ALA A 59 -7.91 -0.13 3.27
CA ALA A 59 -7.74 -1.28 4.15
C ALA A 59 -8.22 -0.98 5.57
N TYR A 60 -7.76 0.12 6.18
CA TYR A 60 -8.22 0.51 7.53
C TYR A 60 -9.71 0.84 7.58
N GLY A 61 -10.26 1.48 6.54
CA GLY A 61 -11.70 1.71 6.41
C GLY A 61 -12.49 0.40 6.46
N ARG A 62 -12.07 -0.61 5.69
CA ARG A 62 -12.70 -1.94 5.67
C ARG A 62 -12.56 -2.68 7.01
N ILE A 63 -11.40 -2.60 7.66
CA ILE A 63 -11.18 -3.16 9.00
C ILE A 63 -12.14 -2.53 10.00
N LYS A 64 -12.26 -1.19 10.01
CA LYS A 64 -13.14 -0.44 10.91
C LYS A 64 -14.62 -0.80 10.69
N GLU A 65 -15.04 -0.92 9.44
CA GLU A 65 -16.39 -1.37 9.10
C GLU A 65 -16.67 -2.80 9.60
N ALA A 66 -15.72 -3.72 9.43
CA ALA A 66 -15.85 -5.10 9.89
C ALA A 66 -15.92 -5.21 11.42
N GLN A 67 -15.16 -4.36 12.13
CA GLN A 67 -15.22 -4.24 13.59
C GLN A 67 -16.59 -3.71 14.04
N ALA A 68 -17.08 -2.64 13.41
CA ALA A 68 -18.40 -2.06 13.72
C ALA A 68 -19.54 -3.06 13.50
N LYS A 69 -19.43 -3.93 12.48
CA LYS A 69 -20.38 -5.01 12.18
C LYS A 69 -20.21 -6.25 13.06
N GLY A 70 -19.22 -6.28 13.95
CA GLY A 70 -18.93 -7.43 14.81
C GLY A 70 -18.35 -8.65 14.07
N MET A 71 -17.97 -8.50 12.80
CA MET A 71 -17.32 -9.54 11.99
C MET A 71 -15.86 -9.74 12.41
N LEU A 72 -15.24 -8.66 12.93
CA LEU A 72 -13.86 -8.66 13.41
C LEU A 72 -13.82 -8.25 14.88
N LYS A 73 -13.71 -9.23 15.78
CA LYS A 73 -13.70 -9.00 17.25
C LYS A 73 -12.30 -8.73 17.82
N ARG A 74 -11.27 -8.90 17.02
CA ARG A 74 -9.87 -8.81 17.45
C ARG A 74 -9.10 -7.81 16.62
N GLU A 75 -8.04 -7.28 17.19
CA GLU A 75 -7.13 -6.37 16.51
C GLU A 75 -6.12 -7.17 15.69
N VAL A 76 -6.32 -7.21 14.37
CA VAL A 76 -5.43 -7.89 13.39
C VAL A 76 -4.37 -6.93 12.83
N ALA A 77 -4.55 -5.64 13.08
CA ALA A 77 -3.69 -4.55 12.66
C ALA A 77 -3.50 -3.58 13.82
N VAL A 78 -2.40 -2.83 13.81
CA VAL A 78 -2.24 -1.67 14.69
C VAL A 78 -3.36 -0.68 14.39
N ARG A 79 -3.91 -0.05 15.43
CA ARG A 79 -5.05 0.85 15.26
C ARG A 79 -4.64 2.07 14.45
N CYS A 80 -5.43 2.42 13.45
CA CYS A 80 -5.30 3.67 12.71
C CYS A 80 -6.22 4.72 13.34
N GLU A 81 -5.64 5.82 13.79
CA GLU A 81 -6.35 6.96 14.39
C GLU A 81 -6.81 7.97 13.34
N GLY A 82 -6.24 7.91 12.12
CA GLY A 82 -6.66 8.72 10.99
C GLY A 82 -5.49 9.15 10.14
N PHE A 83 -5.59 10.33 9.55
CA PHE A 83 -4.54 10.92 8.74
C PHE A 83 -4.41 12.42 9.00
N LEU A 84 -3.24 12.96 8.69
CA LEU A 84 -2.93 14.39 8.75
C LEU A 84 -2.51 14.88 7.37
N LEU A 85 -2.95 16.10 7.04
CA LEU A 85 -2.43 16.87 5.92
C LEU A 85 -1.43 17.86 6.50
N LEU A 86 -0.16 17.65 6.17
CA LEU A 86 0.93 18.48 6.67
C LEU A 86 0.96 19.82 5.92
N GLN A 87 1.17 20.89 6.68
CA GLN A 87 1.37 22.23 6.14
C GLN A 87 2.82 22.40 5.65
N ASP A 88 3.07 23.49 4.92
CA ASP A 88 4.42 23.81 4.43
C ASP A 88 5.43 23.98 5.57
N GLU A 89 4.99 24.44 6.75
CA GLU A 89 5.80 24.52 7.95
C GLU A 89 6.23 23.14 8.45
N ASP A 90 5.32 22.17 8.50
CA ASP A 90 5.58 20.81 8.95
C ASP A 90 6.58 20.11 8.02
N ARG A 91 6.41 20.32 6.71
CA ARG A 91 7.32 19.84 5.68
C ARG A 91 8.74 20.35 5.89
N LYS A 92 8.93 21.66 6.12
CA LYS A 92 10.27 22.23 6.39
C LYS A 92 10.92 21.63 7.64
N ILE A 93 10.12 21.36 8.67
CA ILE A 93 10.60 20.71 9.90
C ILE A 93 11.07 19.27 9.59
N LEU A 94 10.34 18.54 8.74
CA LEU A 94 10.69 17.17 8.35
C LEU A 94 11.92 17.13 7.41
N GLU A 95 12.01 18.05 6.46
CA GLU A 95 13.19 18.24 5.60
C GLU A 95 14.43 18.54 6.46
N GLY A 96 14.30 19.41 7.46
CA GLY A 96 15.36 19.70 8.43
C GLY A 96 15.75 18.51 9.32
N LYS A 97 14.92 17.46 9.39
CA LYS A 97 15.21 16.19 10.06
C LYS A 97 15.71 15.10 9.12
N GLY A 98 15.94 15.43 7.84
CA GLY A 98 16.43 14.49 6.83
C GLY A 98 15.36 13.64 6.15
N VAL A 99 14.08 14.02 6.25
CA VAL A 99 13.01 13.41 5.45
C VAL A 99 13.04 14.04 4.06
N ASP A 100 13.32 13.24 3.05
CA ASP A 100 13.33 13.68 1.67
C ASP A 100 11.91 13.65 1.06
N PHE A 101 11.61 14.67 0.25
CA PHE A 101 10.34 14.85 -0.44
C PHE A 101 10.53 15.12 -1.95
N GLU A 102 11.75 14.97 -2.48
CA GLU A 102 12.05 15.10 -3.91
C GLU A 102 11.24 14.06 -4.70
N GLY A 103 10.24 14.54 -5.47
CA GLY A 103 9.25 13.72 -6.17
C GLY A 103 7.87 14.36 -6.25
N GLN A 104 7.54 15.34 -5.39
CA GLN A 104 6.30 16.13 -5.52
C GLN A 104 6.42 17.35 -6.45
N ASP A 105 7.62 17.61 -6.96
CA ASP A 105 7.85 18.62 -7.99
C ASP A 105 7.67 17.99 -9.36
N VAL A 106 6.41 17.80 -9.77
CA VAL A 106 6.09 17.57 -11.18
C VAL A 106 6.54 18.80 -11.97
N ALA A 107 7.74 18.73 -12.53
CA ALA A 107 8.13 19.55 -13.65
C ALA A 107 7.38 19.03 -14.88
N GLU A 108 6.51 19.86 -15.46
CA GLU A 108 5.84 19.56 -16.73
C GLU A 108 6.89 19.21 -17.80
N SER A 109 6.86 17.97 -18.29
CA SER A 109 7.42 17.62 -19.59
C SER A 109 6.38 16.84 -20.38
N GLY A 110 5.86 17.43 -21.45
CA GLY A 110 5.12 16.70 -22.49
C GLY A 110 3.92 17.47 -23.03
N ASP A 111 4.17 18.38 -23.97
CA ASP A 111 3.16 18.91 -24.88
C ASP A 111 2.48 17.74 -25.62
N CYS A 112 1.25 17.37 -25.25
CA CYS A 112 0.38 16.57 -26.11
C CYS A 112 -0.48 17.52 -26.96
N ASP A 113 0.12 18.03 -28.03
CA ASP A 113 -0.61 18.73 -29.09
C ASP A 113 -1.57 17.73 -29.76
N SER A 114 -2.84 17.77 -29.36
CA SER A 114 -3.91 17.06 -30.06
C SER A 114 -4.28 17.89 -31.30
N GLY A 115 -3.40 17.88 -32.29
CA GLY A 115 -3.65 18.42 -33.62
C GLY A 115 -4.49 17.44 -34.43
N GLY A 116 -5.79 17.71 -34.54
CA GLY A 116 -6.64 17.11 -35.57
C GLY A 116 -6.31 17.65 -36.95
N GLY A 117 -6.54 16.84 -37.99
CA GLY A 117 -6.51 17.31 -39.37
C GLY A 117 -6.61 16.19 -40.41
N ASP A 118 -7.81 16.03 -40.99
CA ASP A 118 -8.00 15.47 -42.32
C ASP A 118 -7.63 16.52 -43.40
N VAL A 119 -6.75 16.10 -44.32
CA VAL A 119 -6.69 16.37 -45.78
C VAL A 119 -6.37 17.79 -46.33
N ASP A 120 -5.21 17.80 -47.02
CA ASP A 120 -4.76 18.48 -48.26
C ASP A 120 -4.30 19.96 -48.37
N ASP A 121 -3.03 20.03 -48.82
CA ASP A 121 -2.49 20.81 -49.96
C ASP A 121 -2.30 22.34 -49.83
N GLN A 122 -1.06 22.77 -49.56
CA GLN A 122 -0.20 23.56 -50.46
C GLN A 122 0.95 24.27 -49.70
N LYS A 123 2.14 24.28 -50.33
CA LYS A 123 3.36 24.97 -49.92
C LYS A 123 3.19 26.50 -49.90
N GLN A 124 3.78 27.19 -48.91
CA GLN A 124 4.91 28.13 -49.10
C GLN A 124 5.34 28.82 -47.80
N GLU A 125 6.64 29.12 -47.77
CA GLU A 125 7.37 29.92 -46.78
C GLU A 125 6.71 31.28 -46.54
N GLU A 126 6.73 31.78 -45.30
CA GLU A 126 7.14 33.17 -45.04
C GLU A 126 7.39 33.42 -43.54
N GLN A 127 8.60 33.87 -43.27
CA GLN A 127 9.13 34.35 -42.01
C GLN A 127 8.74 35.84 -41.87
N LYS A 128 8.08 36.23 -40.77
CA LYS A 128 8.04 37.64 -40.27
C LYS A 128 7.44 37.77 -38.87
N ASP A 129 8.31 38.13 -37.93
CA ASP A 129 8.14 39.15 -36.89
C ASP A 129 6.78 39.31 -36.18
N PHE A 130 6.71 38.86 -34.91
CA PHE A 130 6.06 39.68 -33.89
C PHE A 130 6.75 39.57 -32.53
N VAL A 131 7.26 40.71 -32.09
CA VAL A 131 7.94 40.97 -30.83
C VAL A 131 6.98 40.81 -29.65
N GLY A 132 7.44 40.11 -28.61
CA GLY A 132 7.17 40.42 -27.21
C GLY A 132 5.72 40.32 -26.72
N ARG A 133 5.35 39.17 -26.17
CA ARG A 133 4.35 39.11 -25.09
C ARG A 133 5.02 38.54 -23.85
N PRO A 134 5.12 39.27 -22.72
CA PRO A 134 5.49 38.65 -21.47
C PRO A 134 4.39 37.63 -21.15
N GLN A 135 4.76 36.35 -21.21
CA GLN A 135 3.90 35.29 -20.71
C GLN A 135 3.66 35.60 -19.24
N LYS A 136 2.39 35.84 -18.89
CA LYS A 136 1.98 35.90 -17.49
C LYS A 136 2.43 34.57 -16.86
N PRO A 137 3.09 34.58 -15.69
CA PRO A 137 3.45 33.32 -15.04
C PRO A 137 2.17 32.50 -14.89
N GLY A 138 2.14 31.34 -15.56
CA GLY A 138 1.07 30.37 -15.44
C GLY A 138 0.85 30.09 -13.95
N LYS A 139 -0.42 29.98 -13.55
CA LYS A 139 -0.77 29.59 -12.19
C LYS A 139 -0.09 28.25 -11.92
N ARG A 140 0.91 28.24 -11.02
CA ARG A 140 1.49 27.02 -10.45
C ARG A 140 0.32 26.15 -10.00
N GLN A 141 0.08 25.02 -10.66
CA GLN A 141 -0.77 24.00 -10.07
C GLN A 141 -0.11 23.65 -8.73
N GLY A 142 -0.83 23.87 -7.64
CA GLY A 142 -0.27 23.80 -6.29
C GLY A 142 0.24 22.39 -6.01
N ARG A 143 1.45 22.31 -5.42
CA ARG A 143 2.01 21.06 -4.90
C ARG A 143 0.96 20.35 -4.04
N GLN A 144 0.80 19.03 -4.22
CA GLN A 144 -0.12 18.26 -3.38
C GLN A 144 0.34 18.29 -1.92
N PRO A 145 -0.56 18.46 -0.94
CA PRO A 145 -0.20 18.41 0.47
C PRO A 145 0.45 17.07 0.81
N VAL A 146 1.46 17.11 1.69
CA VAL A 146 2.03 15.87 2.25
C VAL A 146 0.98 15.23 3.15
N ARG A 147 0.78 13.93 3.00
CA ARG A 147 -0.19 13.14 3.76
C ARG A 147 0.56 12.19 4.69
N ALA A 148 0.07 12.06 5.92
CA ALA A 148 0.60 11.13 6.91
C ALA A 148 -0.54 10.30 7.51
N ILE A 149 -0.32 9.00 7.72
CA ILE A 149 -1.27 8.14 8.43
C ILE A 149 -0.83 8.04 9.89
N VAL A 150 -1.77 8.31 10.79
CA VAL A 150 -1.54 8.30 12.24
C VAL A 150 -2.01 6.97 12.80
N LYS A 151 -1.10 6.26 13.46
CA LYS A 151 -1.32 4.94 14.04
C LYS A 151 -1.06 4.98 15.54
N GLU A 152 -1.69 4.06 16.26
CA GLU A 152 -1.36 3.79 17.66
C GLU A 152 0.13 3.47 17.79
N LEU A 153 0.74 3.99 18.84
CA LEU A 153 2.14 3.74 19.13
C LEU A 153 2.32 2.28 19.55
N ALA A 154 2.98 1.50 18.70
CA ALA A 154 3.26 0.10 18.94
C ALA A 154 4.70 -0.10 19.44
N SER A 155 4.95 -1.24 20.11
CA SER A 155 6.31 -1.66 20.45
C SER A 155 7.18 -1.74 19.18
N PRO A 156 8.50 -1.51 19.22
CA PRO A 156 9.38 -1.77 18.08
C PRO A 156 9.49 -3.27 17.75
N GLU A 157 9.14 -4.15 18.68
CA GLU A 157 9.20 -5.61 18.51
C GLU A 157 8.14 -6.09 17.53
N SER A 158 8.53 -6.93 16.57
CA SER A 158 7.57 -7.46 15.60
C SER A 158 6.56 -8.43 16.22
N GLY A 159 6.98 -9.15 17.26
CA GLY A 159 6.23 -10.24 17.87
C GLY A 159 6.12 -11.50 16.99
N VAL A 160 6.73 -11.50 15.80
CA VAL A 160 6.71 -12.66 14.89
C VAL A 160 7.69 -13.71 15.39
N GLU A 161 7.13 -14.75 15.98
CA GLU A 161 7.82 -15.83 16.68
C GLU A 161 7.13 -17.16 16.37
N ALA A 162 7.83 -18.29 16.55
CA ALA A 162 7.28 -19.60 16.23
C ALA A 162 5.91 -19.89 16.90
N TRP A 163 5.71 -19.38 18.12
CA TRP A 163 4.47 -19.54 18.88
C TRP A 163 3.33 -18.63 18.39
N SER A 164 3.63 -17.48 17.77
CA SER A 164 2.64 -16.53 17.25
C SER A 164 2.17 -16.84 15.82
N LEU A 165 2.92 -17.65 15.07
CA LEU A 165 2.63 -17.98 13.65
C LEU A 165 1.19 -18.46 13.38
N ARG A 166 0.63 -19.30 14.26
CA ARG A 166 -0.78 -19.75 14.10
C ARG A 166 -1.77 -18.59 14.19
N ARG A 167 -1.46 -17.61 15.04
CA ARG A 167 -2.29 -16.42 15.25
C ARG A 167 -2.18 -15.50 14.04
N ILE A 168 -0.96 -15.19 13.61
CA ILE A 168 -0.68 -14.36 12.44
C ILE A 168 -1.36 -14.93 11.19
N LEU A 169 -1.19 -16.22 10.90
CA LEU A 169 -1.82 -16.86 9.74
C LEU A 169 -3.35 -16.77 9.79
N ARG A 170 -3.94 -16.93 10.97
CA ARG A 170 -5.39 -16.76 11.14
C ARG A 170 -5.81 -15.31 10.84
N ASP A 171 -5.02 -14.34 11.27
CA ASP A 171 -5.34 -12.92 11.09
C ASP A 171 -5.19 -12.48 9.63
N ILE A 172 -4.18 -13.00 8.92
CA ILE A 172 -4.06 -12.85 7.45
C ILE A 172 -5.29 -13.44 6.74
N ARG A 173 -5.71 -14.66 7.10
CA ARG A 173 -6.92 -15.27 6.51
C ARG A 173 -8.18 -14.45 6.78
N LEU A 174 -8.28 -13.82 7.95
CA LEU A 174 -9.39 -12.93 8.26
C LEU A 174 -9.37 -11.68 7.37
N LEU A 175 -8.21 -11.08 7.12
CA LEU A 175 -8.08 -9.95 6.18
C LEU A 175 -8.50 -10.34 4.76
N ASN A 176 -8.03 -11.49 4.25
CA ASN A 176 -8.42 -11.98 2.92
C ASN A 176 -9.93 -12.24 2.83
N GLN A 177 -10.54 -12.75 3.91
CA GLN A 177 -12.01 -12.91 3.99
C GLN A 177 -12.76 -11.57 3.95
N LEU A 178 -12.16 -10.48 4.45
CA LEU A 178 -12.67 -9.12 4.34
C LEU A 178 -12.34 -8.45 3.00
N LYS A 179 -11.76 -9.21 2.07
CA LYS A 179 -11.31 -8.74 0.76
C LYS A 179 -10.26 -7.64 0.85
N ILE A 180 -9.36 -7.80 1.82
CA ILE A 180 -8.15 -7.00 2.00
C ILE A 180 -6.98 -7.94 1.79
N TYR A 181 -6.20 -7.72 0.74
CA TYR A 181 -5.00 -8.46 0.42
C TYR A 181 -3.81 -7.54 0.70
N ASN A 182 -3.00 -7.83 1.72
CA ASN A 182 -1.97 -6.93 2.21
C ASN A 182 -0.80 -6.80 1.22
N ARG A 183 -0.44 -7.90 0.57
CA ARG A 183 0.64 -8.05 -0.42
C ARG A 183 2.03 -7.68 0.11
N ASP A 184 2.20 -7.53 1.41
CA ASP A 184 3.50 -7.19 1.99
C ASP A 184 3.70 -7.87 3.36
N ILE A 185 3.41 -9.17 3.40
CA ILE A 185 3.60 -10.01 4.57
C ILE A 185 5.09 -10.30 4.75
N ARG A 186 5.74 -9.51 5.61
CA ARG A 186 7.14 -9.69 6.05
C ARG A 186 7.28 -9.28 7.50
N LYS A 187 8.27 -9.83 8.23
CA LYS A 187 8.44 -9.59 9.67
C LYS A 187 8.52 -8.12 10.05
N ASP A 188 9.18 -7.31 9.22
CA ASP A 188 9.35 -5.87 9.45
C ASP A 188 8.04 -5.07 9.39
N ASN A 189 6.98 -5.64 8.81
CA ASN A 189 5.65 -5.04 8.74
C ASN A 189 4.71 -5.48 9.87
N PHE A 190 5.23 -6.22 10.86
CA PHE A 190 4.50 -6.55 12.08
C PHE A 190 5.03 -5.76 13.27
N ARG A 191 4.14 -5.39 14.20
CA ARG A 191 4.47 -4.95 15.56
C ARG A 191 3.50 -5.62 16.53
N ASP A 192 4.01 -6.20 17.60
CA ASP A 192 3.21 -6.96 18.58
C ASP A 192 2.26 -8.01 17.91
N GLU A 193 2.77 -8.71 16.89
CA GLU A 193 2.04 -9.70 16.07
C GLU A 193 0.90 -9.12 15.20
N LYS A 194 0.79 -7.79 15.09
CA LYS A 194 -0.22 -7.09 14.28
C LYS A 194 0.43 -6.46 13.05
N LEU A 195 -0.28 -6.45 11.92
CA LEU A 195 0.18 -5.74 10.73
C LEU A 195 0.16 -4.22 10.96
N VAL A 196 1.20 -3.54 10.49
CA VAL A 196 1.30 -2.07 10.61
C VAL A 196 1.25 -1.35 9.28
N ASP A 197 1.53 -2.02 8.18
CA ASP A 197 1.67 -1.39 6.86
C ASP A 197 0.68 -2.00 5.86
N PHE A 198 -0.18 -1.16 5.29
CA PHE A 198 -1.13 -1.53 4.22
C PHE A 198 -0.91 -0.71 2.95
N GLY A 199 0.24 -0.05 2.80
CA GLY A 199 0.53 0.78 1.64
C GLY A 199 0.62 0.01 0.31
N SER A 200 0.83 -1.30 0.36
CA SER A 200 0.82 -2.18 -0.83
C SER A 200 -0.47 -2.98 -0.97
N SER A 201 -1.44 -2.75 -0.09
CA SER A 201 -2.62 -3.59 -0.01
C SER A 201 -3.63 -3.30 -1.12
N TRP A 202 -4.27 -4.35 -1.60
CA TRP A 202 -5.42 -4.25 -2.48
C TRP A 202 -6.68 -4.59 -1.70
N THR A 203 -7.66 -3.70 -1.74
CA THR A 203 -8.97 -3.90 -1.12
C THR A 203 -10.04 -3.94 -2.21
N GLU A 204 -10.96 -4.91 -2.20
CA GLU A 204 -12.06 -4.93 -3.20
C GLU A 204 -13.09 -3.83 -2.89
N PRO A 205 -13.70 -3.17 -3.89
CA PRO A 205 -13.42 -3.26 -5.33
C PRO A 205 -12.04 -2.69 -5.71
N HIS A 206 -11.35 -3.28 -6.68
CA HIS A 206 -10.04 -2.81 -7.15
C HIS A 206 -9.97 -2.99 -8.67
N CYS A 207 -9.59 -1.93 -9.40
CA CYS A 207 -9.63 -1.92 -10.87
C CYS A 207 -8.88 -3.10 -11.51
N ILE A 208 -7.69 -3.44 -11.01
CA ILE A 208 -6.91 -4.57 -11.52
C ILE A 208 -7.59 -5.92 -11.25
N LEU A 209 -8.14 -6.11 -10.05
CA LEU A 209 -8.84 -7.35 -9.67
C LEU A 209 -10.13 -7.55 -10.46
N GLU A 210 -10.75 -6.45 -10.91
CA GLU A 210 -11.96 -6.49 -11.74
C GLU A 210 -11.64 -6.74 -13.22
N ALA A 211 -10.53 -6.19 -13.71
CA ALA A 211 -10.10 -6.32 -15.09
C ALA A 211 -9.50 -7.70 -15.40
N ASP A 212 -8.74 -8.26 -14.47
CA ASP A 212 -7.98 -9.49 -14.67
C ASP A 212 -8.31 -10.54 -13.61
N LYS A 213 -8.94 -11.62 -14.06
CA LYS A 213 -9.37 -12.73 -13.19
C LYS A 213 -8.21 -13.61 -12.75
N ASP A 214 -7.17 -13.71 -13.57
CA ASP A 214 -6.00 -14.51 -13.26
C ASP A 214 -5.18 -13.78 -12.19
N GLU A 215 -4.94 -12.47 -12.38
CA GLU A 215 -4.33 -11.59 -11.37
C GLU A 215 -5.13 -11.59 -10.06
N ALA A 216 -6.47 -11.61 -10.15
CA ALA A 216 -7.32 -11.72 -8.97
C ALA A 216 -7.15 -13.06 -8.25
N ALA A 217 -7.08 -14.17 -8.99
CA ALA A 217 -6.85 -15.48 -8.42
C ALA A 217 -5.49 -15.55 -7.72
N GLU A 218 -4.43 -15.04 -8.35
CA GLU A 218 -3.08 -14.98 -7.77
C GLU A 218 -3.05 -14.12 -6.50
N THR A 219 -3.62 -12.92 -6.56
CA THR A 219 -3.67 -12.01 -5.40
C THR A 219 -4.35 -12.66 -4.19
N THR A 220 -5.40 -13.46 -4.39
CA THR A 220 -6.15 -14.07 -3.27
C THR A 220 -5.33 -15.07 -2.45
N VAL A 221 -4.27 -15.64 -3.03
CA VAL A 221 -3.37 -16.59 -2.39
C VAL A 221 -1.99 -16.00 -2.07
N GLU A 222 -1.64 -14.86 -2.66
CA GLU A 222 -0.34 -14.21 -2.53
C GLU A 222 0.08 -13.99 -1.06
N ASP A 223 -0.82 -13.50 -0.21
CA ASP A 223 -0.52 -13.28 1.22
C ASP A 223 -0.20 -14.59 1.97
N LEU A 224 -0.79 -15.71 1.55
CA LEU A 224 -0.52 -17.02 2.14
C LEU A 224 0.85 -17.53 1.70
N VAL A 225 1.23 -17.30 0.44
CA VAL A 225 2.57 -17.60 -0.06
C VAL A 225 3.61 -16.76 0.70
N LYS A 226 3.41 -15.44 0.79
CA LYS A 226 4.32 -14.52 1.50
C LYS A 226 4.43 -14.85 3.00
N PHE A 227 3.36 -15.36 3.62
CA PHE A 227 3.47 -15.88 4.98
C PHE A 227 4.45 -17.05 5.10
N ASP A 228 4.36 -18.05 4.21
CA ASP A 228 5.26 -19.20 4.23
C ASP A 228 6.71 -18.77 3.92
N GLU A 229 6.90 -17.84 2.96
CA GLU A 229 8.19 -17.23 2.65
C GLU A 229 8.78 -16.50 3.87
N MET A 230 7.98 -15.70 4.58
CA MET A 230 8.39 -15.02 5.81
C MET A 230 8.85 -16.03 6.87
N VAL A 231 8.13 -17.13 7.07
CA VAL A 231 8.50 -18.19 8.03
C VAL A 231 9.86 -18.80 7.66
N ASP A 232 10.08 -19.07 6.38
CA ASP A 232 11.31 -19.68 5.89
C ASP A 232 12.51 -18.71 5.93
N MET A 233 12.33 -17.44 5.52
CA MET A 233 13.37 -16.40 5.56
C MET A 233 13.86 -16.13 6.98
N GLU A 234 12.94 -16.12 7.95
CA GLU A 234 13.26 -15.90 9.37
C GLU A 234 13.76 -17.17 10.08
N ALA A 235 13.90 -18.28 9.34
CA ALA A 235 14.32 -19.59 9.86
C ALA A 235 13.50 -20.05 11.09
N LEU A 236 12.21 -19.72 11.13
CA LEU A 236 11.34 -20.02 12.26
C LEU A 236 10.98 -21.51 12.27
N LYS A 237 11.40 -22.21 13.33
CA LYS A 237 11.09 -23.63 13.52
C LYS A 237 9.61 -23.81 13.84
N SER A 238 8.82 -24.20 12.84
CA SER A 238 7.37 -24.36 12.98
C SER A 238 6.79 -25.35 11.97
N ASP A 239 5.75 -26.07 12.39
CA ASP A 239 4.93 -26.91 11.50
C ASP A 239 3.76 -26.13 10.88
N VAL A 240 3.62 -24.83 11.18
CA VAL A 240 2.55 -23.98 10.65
C VAL A 240 2.86 -23.65 9.20
N ARG A 241 1.92 -23.97 8.30
CA ARG A 241 2.00 -23.65 6.87
C ARG A 241 0.67 -23.07 6.39
N ALA A 242 0.76 -22.06 5.54
CA ALA A 242 -0.40 -21.45 4.90
C ALA A 242 -0.81 -22.23 3.66
N MET A 243 0.18 -22.58 2.83
CA MET A 243 0.02 -23.35 1.62
C MET A 243 0.08 -24.84 1.89
N SER A 244 -0.63 -25.59 1.04
CA SER A 244 -0.62 -27.05 1.10
C SER A 244 0.76 -27.56 0.71
N ASN A 245 1.37 -28.45 1.51
CA ASN A 245 2.58 -29.14 1.08
C ASN A 245 2.24 -30.03 -0.12
N TRP A 246 2.57 -29.58 -1.33
CA TRP A 246 2.29 -30.29 -2.57
C TRP A 246 2.83 -31.72 -2.57
N GLY A 247 4.01 -31.94 -1.97
CA GLY A 247 4.63 -33.25 -1.82
C GLY A 247 3.93 -34.17 -0.82
N TYR A 248 3.13 -33.63 0.10
CA TYR A 248 2.24 -34.39 0.99
C TYR A 248 0.87 -34.61 0.36
N CYS A 249 0.29 -33.57 -0.26
CA CYS A 249 -1.02 -33.64 -0.92
C CYS A 249 -1.04 -34.61 -2.11
N SER A 250 0.06 -34.69 -2.89
CA SER A 250 0.22 -35.69 -3.96
C SER A 250 0.29 -37.14 -3.46
N LYS A 251 0.63 -37.36 -2.18
CA LYS A 251 0.68 -38.69 -1.54
C LYS A 251 -0.65 -39.09 -0.89
N LEU A 252 -1.61 -38.18 -0.78
CA LEU A 252 -2.95 -38.50 -0.27
C LEU A 252 -3.73 -39.25 -1.36
N ARG A 253 -4.17 -40.47 -1.07
CA ARG A 253 -5.01 -41.25 -2.00
C ARG A 253 -6.33 -40.49 -2.25
N PRO A 254 -6.81 -40.42 -3.50
CA PRO A 254 -8.14 -39.88 -3.80
C PRO A 254 -9.18 -40.60 -2.93
N ARG A 255 -10.02 -39.84 -2.23
CA ARG A 255 -11.14 -40.44 -1.47
C ARG A 255 -12.06 -41.13 -2.47
N LYS A 256 -12.28 -42.44 -2.30
CA LYS A 256 -13.29 -43.17 -3.06
C LYS A 256 -14.64 -42.44 -2.88
N PRO A 257 -15.36 -42.11 -3.95
CA PRO A 257 -16.71 -41.59 -3.83
C PRO A 257 -17.55 -42.60 -3.05
N LYS A 258 -18.29 -42.13 -2.05
CA LYS A 258 -19.28 -42.95 -1.34
C LYS A 258 -20.28 -43.43 -2.38
N ALA A 259 -20.36 -44.75 -2.57
CA ALA A 259 -21.40 -45.35 -3.39
C ALA A 259 -22.76 -44.86 -2.87
N SER A 260 -23.50 -44.15 -3.73
CA SER A 260 -24.89 -43.83 -3.48
C SER A 260 -25.63 -45.16 -3.38
N SER A 261 -26.06 -45.49 -2.16
CA SER A 261 -27.03 -46.55 -1.93
C SER A 261 -28.31 -46.15 -2.66
N GLY A 262 -28.53 -46.74 -3.83
CA GLY A 262 -29.83 -46.70 -4.50
C GLY A 262 -30.85 -47.41 -3.61
N SER A 263 -31.89 -46.68 -3.22
CA SER A 263 -33.12 -47.27 -2.70
C SER A 263 -34.08 -47.42 -3.88
N ALA A 264 -34.59 -48.64 -4.00
CA ALA A 264 -35.60 -49.10 -4.95
C ALA A 264 -36.95 -48.37 -4.79
#